data_AF-A0A950Z107-F1
#
_entry.id   AF-A0A950Z107-F1
#
_cell.length_a   1.000
_cell.length_b   1.000
_cell.length_c   1.000
_cell.angle_alpha   90.00
_cell.angle_beta   90.00
_cell.angle_gamma   90.00
#
_symmetry.space_group_name_H-M   'P 1'
#
loop_
_entity.id
_entity.type
_entity.pdbx_description
1 polymer ?
#
loop_
_entity_poly.entity_id
_entity_poly.type
_entity_poly.pdbx_seq_one_letter_code
_entity_poly.pdbx_strand_id
1 'polypeptide(L)'
;MRRESLTRRSLLTGLAVLPAAAAFGQGVASRNVKAQPRGKPSGLPFRACFTDVADKAGLHAPLIYGPAERKTYILETVGCGCAFIDYDNDGWLDIFLLSGTRLENTPKNATNRLYKNNRDGTFTDVTEKAGLLRTGWASAVTVGDYDNDGFDDLFVTYWGQNVLYRNNGDGTFTDVTGKAGLLTAGTRWGSGCTFVDYDRDGRLDLCVAHYLNFDLNTVPKPGENPTCNWKGVAVNCGPRGLPPGFVSLYRNNGDGTFTDVSAQSGLSKATGSYCMTTVAADFDNDGWPDIYVACDTTPSFLLKNNHDGTFTDIGL
;
A
#
# COMPACT_ATOMS: atom_id res chain seq x y z
N MET A 1 45.86 55.14 2.71
CA MET A 1 46.85 54.05 2.61
C MET A 1 46.07 52.74 2.70
N ARG A 2 46.09 51.97 1.59
CA ARG A 2 45.65 50.57 1.36
C ARG A 2 44.24 50.10 1.79
N ARG A 3 43.39 49.94 0.76
CA ARG A 3 42.33 48.92 0.68
C ARG A 3 42.97 47.54 0.68
N GLU A 4 42.46 46.61 1.48
CA GLU A 4 42.67 45.18 1.25
C GLU A 4 41.41 44.57 0.64
N SER A 5 41.58 44.02 -0.56
CA SER A 5 40.55 43.30 -1.31
C SER A 5 40.50 41.85 -0.83
N LEU A 6 39.35 41.42 -0.32
CA LEU A 6 39.06 39.99 -0.16
C LEU A 6 38.97 39.35 -1.55
N THR A 7 39.86 38.40 -1.84
CA THR A 7 39.88 37.67 -3.11
C THR A 7 39.02 36.40 -3.02
N ARG A 8 38.48 35.99 -4.17
CA ARG A 8 37.58 34.85 -4.37
C ARG A 8 38.17 33.47 -3.99
N ARG A 9 39.45 33.41 -3.60
CA ARG A 9 40.13 32.19 -3.13
C ARG A 9 40.12 32.01 -1.61
N SER A 10 39.74 33.03 -0.83
CA SER A 10 39.67 32.95 0.64
C SER A 10 38.35 32.37 1.17
N LEU A 11 37.42 32.00 0.26
CA LEU A 11 36.08 31.50 0.59
C LEU A 11 35.93 29.97 0.42
N LEU A 12 37.02 29.25 0.12
CA LEU A 12 36.97 27.82 -0.23
C LEU A 12 37.75 26.88 0.71
N THR A 13 38.18 27.32 1.89
CA THR A 13 38.92 26.47 2.85
C THR A 13 38.29 26.39 4.25
N GLY A 14 36.96 26.52 4.34
CA GLY A 14 36.23 26.49 5.62
C GLY A 14 35.10 25.47 5.75
N LEU A 15 34.97 24.51 4.83
CA LEU A 15 33.93 23.47 4.87
C LEU A 15 34.54 22.10 4.60
N ALA A 16 35.23 21.57 5.61
CA ALA A 16 35.49 20.15 5.70
C ALA A 16 35.37 19.72 7.16
N VAL A 17 34.60 18.65 7.36
CA VAL A 17 34.42 17.90 8.61
C VAL A 17 33.44 18.51 9.61
N LEU A 18 32.16 18.39 9.30
CA LEU A 18 31.17 18.00 10.31
C LEU A 18 30.75 16.56 9.97
N PRO A 19 30.73 15.63 10.95
CA PRO A 19 30.13 14.34 10.70
C PRO A 19 28.65 14.58 10.39
N ALA A 20 28.17 14.02 9.27
CA ALA A 20 26.76 13.90 9.00
C ALA A 20 26.17 12.95 10.06
N ALA A 21 25.91 13.49 11.26
CA ALA A 21 24.93 12.90 12.14
C ALA A 21 23.60 13.06 11.41
N ALA A 22 23.20 11.99 10.71
CA ALA A 22 21.89 11.86 10.13
C ALA A 22 20.87 11.87 11.28
N ALA A 23 20.50 13.06 11.71
CA ALA A 23 19.35 13.29 12.56
C ALA A 23 18.12 13.03 11.68
N PHE A 24 17.79 11.75 11.48
CA PHE A 24 16.49 11.34 10.97
C PHE A 24 15.46 11.58 12.07
N GLY A 25 15.15 12.87 12.29
CA GLY A 25 13.98 13.29 13.04
C GLY A 25 12.77 12.52 12.53
N GLN A 26 11.93 12.10 13.46
CA GLN A 26 10.64 11.53 13.10
C GLN A 26 9.79 12.61 12.43
N GLY A 27 9.67 12.51 11.12
CA GLY A 27 8.91 13.44 10.29
C GLY A 27 9.27 13.22 8.83
N VAL A 28 8.25 13.07 7.99
CA VAL A 28 8.37 13.22 6.54
C VAL A 28 8.64 14.70 6.29
N ALA A 29 9.90 15.11 6.40
CA ALA A 29 10.28 16.48 6.09
C ALA A 29 10.47 16.58 4.57
N SER A 30 9.48 17.14 3.88
CA SER A 30 9.69 17.74 2.56
C SER A 30 10.88 18.70 2.68
N ARG A 31 12.01 18.35 2.07
CA ARG A 31 13.23 19.15 2.16
C ARG A 31 12.92 20.56 1.62
N ASN A 32 13.31 21.60 2.35
CA ASN A 32 13.15 23.02 2.00
C ASN A 32 11.73 23.61 1.97
N VAL A 33 10.69 22.92 2.46
CA VAL A 33 9.34 23.52 2.56
C VAL A 33 9.13 24.11 3.95
N LYS A 34 8.94 25.43 4.05
CA LYS A 34 8.50 26.09 5.27
C LYS A 34 7.00 25.83 5.45
N ALA A 35 6.61 25.23 6.57
CA ALA A 35 5.19 25.04 6.89
C ALA A 35 4.44 26.38 6.72
N GLN A 36 3.37 26.37 5.92
CA GLN A 36 2.49 27.52 5.78
C GLN A 36 1.91 27.86 7.17
N PRO A 37 1.86 29.14 7.57
CA PRO A 37 1.19 29.51 8.80
C PRO A 37 -0.26 29.02 8.75
N ARG A 38 -0.70 28.32 9.79
CA ARG A 38 -2.07 27.82 9.89
C ARG A 38 -3.02 29.00 9.67
N GLY A 39 -3.92 28.87 8.69
CA GLY A 39 -4.92 29.89 8.40
C GLY A 39 -5.78 30.19 9.63
N LYS A 40 -6.37 31.40 9.66
CA LYS A 40 -7.33 31.78 10.71
C LYS A 40 -8.45 30.72 10.75
N PRO A 41 -8.82 30.19 11.94
CA PRO A 41 -9.99 29.33 12.06
C PRO A 41 -11.19 30.01 11.40
N SER A 42 -11.98 29.26 10.65
CA SER A 42 -13.12 29.82 9.90
C SER A 42 -14.14 30.53 10.79
N GLY A 43 -14.15 30.22 12.10
CA GLY A 43 -15.14 30.72 13.05
C GLY A 43 -16.55 30.17 12.78
N LEU A 44 -16.70 29.36 11.73
CA LEU A 44 -17.94 28.68 11.40
C LEU A 44 -18.11 27.48 12.32
N PRO A 45 -19.31 27.26 12.88
CA PRO A 45 -19.58 26.04 13.62
C PRO A 45 -19.42 24.84 12.68
N PHE A 46 -18.71 23.80 13.14
CA PHE A 46 -18.64 22.54 12.43
C PHE A 46 -19.99 21.82 12.60
N ARG A 47 -20.89 22.03 11.64
CA ARG A 47 -22.28 21.52 11.67
C ARG A 47 -22.43 20.07 11.21
N ALA A 48 -21.33 19.36 10.96
CA ALA A 48 -21.39 17.94 10.62
C ALA A 48 -21.46 17.09 11.90
N CYS A 49 -22.40 16.15 11.93
CA CYS A 49 -22.49 15.14 12.96
C CYS A 49 -22.13 13.79 12.34
N PHE A 50 -21.16 13.10 12.92
CA PHE A 50 -20.86 11.71 12.56
C PHE A 50 -21.70 10.80 13.44
N THR A 51 -22.41 9.87 12.82
CA THR A 51 -23.19 8.83 13.51
C THR A 51 -22.62 7.48 13.12
N ASP A 52 -22.26 6.68 14.11
CA ASP A 52 -21.92 5.28 13.87
C ASP A 52 -23.19 4.51 13.51
N VAL A 53 -23.20 3.93 12.31
CA VAL A 53 -24.31 3.13 11.78
C VAL A 53 -23.89 1.69 11.52
N ALA A 54 -22.67 1.27 11.88
CA ALA A 54 -22.16 -0.07 11.55
C ALA A 54 -23.09 -1.17 12.07
N ASP A 55 -23.56 -1.03 13.32
CA ASP A 55 -24.50 -1.96 13.93
C ASP A 55 -25.85 -2.00 13.19
N LYS A 56 -26.41 -0.83 12.86
CA LYS A 56 -27.67 -0.76 12.11
C LYS A 56 -27.54 -1.29 10.67
N ALA A 57 -26.35 -1.19 10.10
CA ALA A 57 -26.04 -1.63 8.75
C ALA A 57 -25.73 -3.14 8.66
N GLY A 58 -25.64 -3.86 9.77
CA GLY A 58 -25.29 -5.28 9.77
C GLY A 58 -23.77 -5.57 9.77
N LEU A 59 -22.92 -4.56 9.94
CA LEU A 59 -21.45 -4.64 9.88
C LEU A 59 -20.85 -4.89 11.27
N HIS A 60 -21.15 -6.05 11.87
CA HIS A 60 -20.79 -6.33 13.28
C HIS A 60 -19.48 -7.10 13.46
N ALA A 61 -18.92 -7.69 12.41
CA ALA A 61 -17.79 -8.59 12.56
C ALA A 61 -16.50 -7.82 12.93
N PRO A 62 -15.78 -8.23 13.99
CA PRO A 62 -14.52 -7.58 14.34
C PRO A 62 -13.45 -7.90 13.31
N LEU A 63 -12.66 -6.88 12.95
CA LEU A 63 -11.45 -7.04 12.16
C LEU A 63 -10.34 -7.61 13.04
N ILE A 64 -9.76 -8.73 12.61
CA ILE A 64 -8.68 -9.41 13.36
C ILE A 64 -7.37 -9.11 12.66
N TYR A 65 -6.46 -8.40 13.33
CA TYR A 65 -5.14 -8.05 12.78
C TYR A 65 -4.10 -8.10 13.90
N GLY A 66 -3.79 -9.31 14.36
CA GLY A 66 -3.03 -9.57 15.58
C GLY A 66 -3.90 -9.58 16.85
N PRO A 67 -3.29 -9.75 18.05
CA PRO A 67 -3.97 -9.68 19.34
C PRO A 67 -4.57 -8.30 19.59
N ALA A 68 -5.68 -8.20 20.32
CA ALA A 68 -6.37 -6.91 20.53
C ALA A 68 -5.68 -6.04 21.61
N GLU A 69 -4.95 -6.67 22.52
CA GLU A 69 -4.45 -6.10 23.76
C GLU A 69 -2.95 -5.77 23.67
N ARG A 70 -2.25 -6.31 22.67
CA ARG A 70 -0.82 -6.08 22.45
C ARG A 70 -0.47 -6.21 20.98
N LYS A 71 0.56 -5.48 20.56
CA LYS A 71 1.21 -5.59 19.26
C LYS A 71 2.71 -5.77 19.49
N THR A 72 3.25 -6.88 19.05
CA THR A 72 4.67 -7.24 19.21
C THR A 72 5.47 -6.80 18.00
N TYR A 73 4.91 -6.99 16.81
CA TYR A 73 5.57 -6.73 15.54
C TYR A 73 4.80 -5.71 14.71
N ILE A 74 5.52 -5.00 13.83
CA ILE A 74 4.92 -4.03 12.90
C ILE A 74 3.88 -4.66 11.98
N LEU A 75 4.01 -5.95 11.66
CA LEU A 75 2.99 -6.73 10.96
C LEU A 75 1.60 -6.51 11.58
N GLU A 76 1.52 -6.49 12.90
CA GLU A 76 0.28 -6.40 13.66
C GLU A 76 -0.29 -4.98 13.78
N THR A 77 0.45 -3.95 13.37
CA THR A 77 0.08 -2.54 13.56
C THR A 77 -0.35 -1.83 12.28
N VAL A 78 0.01 -2.35 11.10
CA VAL A 78 -0.23 -1.67 9.81
C VAL A 78 -1.72 -1.64 9.44
N GLY A 79 -2.52 -2.59 9.93
CA GLY A 79 -3.91 -2.75 9.53
C GLY A 79 -4.06 -3.26 8.10
N CYS A 80 -5.31 -3.22 7.61
CA CYS A 80 -5.65 -3.65 6.26
C CYS A 80 -6.72 -2.76 5.63
N GLY A 81 -6.88 -2.85 4.31
CA GLY A 81 -7.79 -2.04 3.52
C GLY A 81 -9.20 -2.59 3.35
N CYS A 82 -9.97 -1.88 2.53
CA CYS A 82 -11.29 -2.26 2.04
C CYS A 82 -11.47 -1.81 0.59
N ALA A 83 -12.46 -2.37 -0.09
CA ALA A 83 -12.93 -1.90 -1.39
C ALA A 83 -14.46 -1.76 -1.39
N PHE A 84 -14.94 -0.82 -2.19
CA PHE A 84 -16.32 -0.79 -2.64
C PHE A 84 -16.35 -1.35 -4.07
N ILE A 85 -17.25 -2.29 -4.34
CA ILE A 85 -17.33 -3.04 -5.61
C ILE A 85 -18.80 -3.37 -5.87
N ASP A 86 -19.27 -3.29 -7.11
CA ASP A 86 -20.56 -3.86 -7.53
C ASP A 86 -20.32 -5.30 -7.99
N TYR A 87 -20.23 -6.24 -7.05
CA TYR A 87 -19.65 -7.56 -7.37
C TYR A 87 -20.58 -8.43 -8.21
N ASP A 88 -21.88 -8.12 -8.24
CA ASP A 88 -22.90 -8.83 -9.02
C ASP A 88 -23.57 -7.98 -10.11
N ASN A 89 -22.95 -6.85 -10.47
CA ASN A 89 -23.40 -5.93 -11.54
C ASN A 89 -24.86 -5.50 -11.39
N ASP A 90 -25.31 -5.31 -10.15
CA ASP A 90 -26.70 -5.00 -9.83
C ASP A 90 -26.97 -3.47 -9.75
N GLY A 91 -25.91 -2.68 -9.95
CA GLY A 91 -25.88 -1.22 -9.95
C GLY A 91 -25.63 -0.60 -8.59
N TRP A 92 -25.35 -1.39 -7.55
CA TRP A 92 -25.13 -0.92 -6.18
C TRP A 92 -23.79 -1.38 -5.65
N LEU A 93 -23.05 -0.45 -5.04
CA LEU A 93 -21.78 -0.79 -4.41
C LEU A 93 -22.00 -1.62 -3.14
N ASP A 94 -21.31 -2.75 -3.12
CA ASP A 94 -21.09 -3.66 -2.01
C ASP A 94 -19.78 -3.31 -1.29
N ILE A 95 -19.48 -4.02 -0.20
CA ILE A 95 -18.28 -3.78 0.60
C ILE A 95 -17.45 -5.05 0.72
N PHE A 96 -16.19 -4.98 0.31
CA PHE A 96 -15.19 -6.00 0.60
C PHE A 96 -14.22 -5.49 1.67
N LEU A 97 -14.29 -6.07 2.88
CA LEU A 97 -13.40 -5.76 4.00
C LEU A 97 -12.32 -6.83 4.14
N LEU A 98 -11.06 -6.41 4.23
CA LEU A 98 -9.97 -7.33 4.49
C LEU A 98 -9.87 -7.67 5.98
N SER A 99 -9.19 -8.78 6.27
CA SER A 99 -8.81 -9.15 7.63
C SER A 99 -7.40 -9.72 7.66
N GLY A 100 -6.84 -9.75 8.85
CA GLY A 100 -5.61 -10.45 9.20
C GLY A 100 -5.87 -11.77 9.93
N THR A 101 -4.86 -12.20 10.67
CA THR A 101 -4.92 -13.31 11.63
C THR A 101 -4.11 -12.96 12.88
N ARG A 102 -3.78 -13.93 13.74
CA ARG A 102 -2.83 -13.77 14.85
C ARG A 102 -1.64 -14.69 14.62
N LEU A 103 -0.51 -14.39 15.25
CA LEU A 103 0.69 -15.22 15.14
C LEU A 103 0.59 -16.47 16.01
N GLU A 104 0.00 -16.34 17.20
CA GLU A 104 -0.18 -17.44 18.15
C GLU A 104 -1.28 -18.44 17.76
N ASN A 105 -2.29 -18.02 17.00
CA ASN A 105 -3.38 -18.87 16.57
C ASN A 105 -4.15 -18.27 15.39
N THR A 106 -5.00 -19.08 14.76
CA THR A 106 -5.90 -18.63 13.70
C THR A 106 -7.35 -18.62 14.21
N PRO A 107 -7.92 -17.46 14.58
CA PRO A 107 -9.32 -17.37 15.00
C PRO A 107 -10.27 -17.84 13.90
N LYS A 108 -11.36 -18.54 14.26
CA LYS A 108 -12.31 -19.11 13.30
C LYS A 108 -12.92 -18.06 12.34
N ASN A 109 -13.06 -16.83 12.79
CA ASN A 109 -13.65 -15.72 12.04
C ASN A 109 -12.61 -14.78 11.39
N ALA A 110 -11.33 -15.13 11.42
CA ALA A 110 -10.25 -14.39 10.77
C ALA A 110 -10.29 -14.65 9.26
N THR A 111 -11.11 -13.86 8.56
CA THR A 111 -11.28 -13.92 7.11
C THR A 111 -11.65 -12.56 6.57
N ASN A 112 -11.28 -12.29 5.32
CA ASN A 112 -11.89 -11.21 4.55
C ASN A 112 -13.40 -11.40 4.46
N ARG A 113 -14.14 -10.32 4.20
CA ARG A 113 -15.61 -10.33 4.16
C ARG A 113 -16.16 -9.56 2.97
N LEU A 114 -17.04 -10.20 2.22
CA LEU A 114 -17.86 -9.55 1.20
C LEU A 114 -19.28 -9.36 1.74
N TYR A 115 -19.75 -8.12 1.72
CA TYR A 115 -21.05 -7.70 2.22
C TYR A 115 -21.88 -7.14 1.06
N LYS A 116 -22.91 -7.89 0.65
CA LYS A 116 -23.87 -7.45 -0.37
C LYS A 116 -24.75 -6.33 0.18
N ASN A 117 -24.95 -5.27 -0.58
CA ASN A 117 -25.83 -4.16 -0.29
C ASN A 117 -27.30 -4.56 -0.50
N ASN A 118 -28.11 -4.44 0.56
CA ASN A 118 -29.53 -4.76 0.51
C ASN A 118 -30.40 -3.62 -0.04
N ARG A 119 -29.78 -2.47 -0.38
CA ARG A 119 -30.41 -1.26 -0.94
C ARG A 119 -31.35 -0.53 0.03
N ASP A 120 -31.25 -0.84 1.31
CA ASP A 120 -32.04 -0.25 2.40
C ASP A 120 -31.17 0.31 3.54
N GLY A 121 -29.86 0.43 3.30
CA GLY A 121 -28.86 0.84 4.28
C GLY A 121 -28.31 -0.31 5.13
N THR A 122 -28.73 -1.55 4.87
CA THR A 122 -28.18 -2.76 5.49
C THR A 122 -27.38 -3.59 4.50
N PHE A 123 -26.56 -4.50 5.03
CA PHE A 123 -25.74 -5.41 4.24
C PHE A 123 -25.86 -6.86 4.72
N THR A 124 -25.64 -7.80 3.81
CA THR A 124 -25.62 -9.23 4.08
C THR A 124 -24.23 -9.81 3.79
N ASP A 125 -23.64 -10.48 4.78
CA ASP A 125 -22.38 -11.21 4.58
C ASP A 125 -22.61 -12.39 3.61
N VAL A 126 -21.99 -12.30 2.43
CA VAL A 126 -22.05 -13.32 1.37
C VAL A 126 -20.70 -13.99 1.15
N THR A 127 -19.73 -13.80 2.05
CA THR A 127 -18.33 -14.22 1.88
C THR A 127 -18.17 -15.70 1.53
N GLU A 128 -18.85 -16.58 2.28
CA GLU A 128 -18.79 -18.03 2.06
C GLU A 128 -19.43 -18.40 0.72
N LYS A 129 -20.61 -17.85 0.43
CA LYS A 129 -21.31 -18.07 -0.84
C LYS A 129 -20.49 -17.60 -2.03
N ALA A 130 -19.77 -16.49 -1.90
CA ALA A 130 -18.93 -15.91 -2.92
C ALA A 130 -17.58 -16.63 -3.10
N GLY A 131 -17.24 -17.60 -2.24
CA GLY A 131 -15.96 -18.32 -2.32
C GLY A 131 -14.75 -17.52 -1.83
N LEU A 132 -14.97 -16.47 -1.04
CA LEU A 132 -13.93 -15.52 -0.60
C LEU A 132 -13.43 -15.77 0.83
N LEU A 133 -13.76 -16.92 1.43
CA LEU A 133 -13.19 -17.31 2.72
C LEU A 133 -11.68 -17.52 2.59
N ARG A 134 -10.91 -16.65 3.23
CA ARG A 134 -9.44 -16.75 3.27
C ARG A 134 -8.89 -16.14 4.53
N THR A 135 -8.05 -16.90 5.21
CA THR A 135 -7.26 -16.41 6.32
C THR A 135 -5.83 -16.11 5.87
N GLY A 136 -5.31 -14.98 6.31
CA GLY A 136 -3.96 -14.51 6.05
C GLY A 136 -3.80 -13.09 6.57
N TRP A 137 -2.60 -12.53 6.49
CA TRP A 137 -2.35 -11.11 6.79
C TRP A 137 -2.61 -10.27 5.53
N ALA A 138 -3.88 -10.04 5.18
CA ALA A 138 -4.22 -9.24 4.00
C ALA A 138 -3.89 -7.76 4.24
N SER A 139 -3.31 -7.05 3.27
CA SER A 139 -2.91 -5.64 3.43
C SER A 139 -3.81 -4.68 2.65
N ALA A 140 -3.96 -4.90 1.35
CA ALA A 140 -4.73 -4.03 0.46
C ALA A 140 -5.46 -4.84 -0.61
N VAL A 141 -6.40 -4.17 -1.28
CA VAL A 141 -7.17 -4.70 -2.39
C VAL A 141 -7.25 -3.65 -3.48
N THR A 142 -7.16 -4.08 -4.74
CA THR A 142 -7.53 -3.28 -5.91
C THR A 142 -8.60 -4.05 -6.69
N VAL A 143 -9.49 -3.29 -7.31
CA VAL A 143 -10.66 -3.78 -8.04
C VAL A 143 -10.51 -3.39 -9.49
N GLY A 144 -10.83 -4.30 -10.40
CA GLY A 144 -10.91 -4.02 -11.83
C GLY A 144 -11.05 -5.29 -12.65
N ASP A 145 -11.78 -5.20 -13.74
CA ASP A 145 -11.95 -6.23 -14.77
C ASP A 145 -10.62 -6.46 -15.52
N TYR A 146 -9.79 -7.40 -15.04
CA TYR A 146 -8.44 -7.60 -15.61
C TYR A 146 -8.46 -8.44 -16.89
N ASP A 147 -9.50 -9.24 -17.11
CA ASP A 147 -9.64 -10.08 -18.30
C ASP A 147 -10.68 -9.56 -19.31
N ASN A 148 -11.22 -8.36 -19.08
CA ASN A 148 -12.17 -7.64 -19.93
C ASN A 148 -13.45 -8.46 -20.20
N ASP A 149 -13.93 -9.21 -19.20
CA ASP A 149 -15.13 -10.05 -19.30
C ASP A 149 -16.43 -9.33 -18.85
N GLY A 150 -16.31 -8.11 -18.35
CA GLY A 150 -17.40 -7.26 -17.89
C GLY A 150 -17.71 -7.41 -16.40
N PHE A 151 -16.91 -8.14 -15.63
CA PHE A 151 -17.07 -8.30 -14.18
C PHE A 151 -15.82 -7.86 -13.43
N ASP A 152 -16.00 -7.04 -12.40
CA ASP A 152 -14.88 -6.56 -11.60
C ASP A 152 -14.24 -7.70 -10.79
N ASP A 153 -12.92 -7.84 -10.92
CA ASP A 153 -12.08 -8.80 -10.19
C ASP A 153 -11.40 -8.18 -8.97
N LEU A 154 -10.82 -9.04 -8.13
CA LEU A 154 -10.12 -8.60 -6.92
C LEU A 154 -8.66 -9.08 -6.92
N PHE A 155 -7.72 -8.15 -6.83
CA PHE A 155 -6.35 -8.48 -6.44
C PHE A 155 -6.11 -8.07 -4.98
N VAL A 156 -5.78 -9.04 -4.13
CA VAL A 156 -5.59 -8.84 -2.69
C VAL A 156 -4.14 -9.15 -2.31
N THR A 157 -3.48 -8.21 -1.68
CA THR A 157 -2.11 -8.37 -1.21
C THR A 157 -2.05 -8.93 0.21
N TYR A 158 -0.98 -9.64 0.52
CA TYR A 158 -0.75 -10.24 1.84
C TYR A 158 0.70 -10.09 2.29
N TRP A 159 0.93 -10.20 3.61
CA TRP A 159 2.17 -10.79 4.09
C TRP A 159 2.11 -12.31 3.85
N GLY A 160 2.80 -12.76 2.79
CA GLY A 160 2.69 -14.07 2.19
C GLY A 160 2.38 -13.97 0.70
N GLN A 161 1.56 -14.90 0.20
CA GLN A 161 1.17 -14.96 -1.20
C GLN A 161 -0.02 -14.02 -1.48
N ASN A 162 0.19 -13.04 -2.36
CA ASN A 162 -0.86 -12.23 -2.95
C ASN A 162 -1.81 -13.08 -3.79
N VAL A 163 -3.04 -12.60 -4.02
CA VAL A 163 -4.10 -13.40 -4.62
C VAL A 163 -4.85 -12.61 -5.67
N LEU A 164 -5.01 -13.21 -6.86
CA LEU A 164 -5.94 -12.74 -7.86
C LEU A 164 -7.19 -13.62 -7.82
N TYR A 165 -8.34 -12.99 -7.56
CA TYR A 165 -9.64 -13.61 -7.62
C TYR A 165 -10.36 -13.13 -8.88
N ARG A 166 -10.67 -14.06 -9.77
CA ARG A 166 -11.53 -13.79 -10.92
C ARG A 166 -13.00 -13.90 -10.52
N ASN A 167 -13.81 -12.89 -10.81
CA ASN A 167 -15.26 -12.95 -10.70
C ASN A 167 -15.81 -13.90 -11.77
N ASN A 168 -16.71 -14.80 -11.40
CA ASN A 168 -17.27 -15.77 -12.35
C ASN A 168 -18.57 -15.25 -13.02
N GLY A 169 -19.03 -14.05 -12.68
CA GLY A 169 -20.26 -13.45 -13.20
C GLY A 169 -21.56 -14.02 -12.62
N ASP A 170 -21.46 -14.92 -11.65
CA ASP A 170 -22.58 -15.55 -10.94
C ASP A 170 -22.61 -15.20 -9.43
N GLY A 171 -21.84 -14.17 -9.05
CA GLY A 171 -21.67 -13.74 -7.66
C GLY A 171 -20.66 -14.57 -6.86
N THR A 172 -19.85 -15.38 -7.55
CA THR A 172 -18.75 -16.15 -6.94
C THR A 172 -17.39 -15.78 -7.54
N PHE A 173 -16.33 -16.06 -6.79
CA PHE A 173 -14.95 -15.78 -7.19
C PHE A 173 -14.10 -17.05 -7.20
N THR A 174 -13.12 -17.08 -8.12
CA THR A 174 -12.13 -18.16 -8.23
C THR A 174 -10.72 -17.62 -7.99
N ASP A 175 -9.95 -18.22 -7.08
CA ASP A 175 -8.50 -17.94 -6.97
C ASP A 175 -7.80 -18.45 -8.25
N VAL A 176 -7.34 -17.52 -9.07
CA VAL A 176 -6.63 -17.79 -10.33
C VAL A 176 -5.14 -17.48 -10.24
N THR A 177 -4.61 -17.14 -9.07
CA THR A 177 -3.22 -16.69 -8.86
C THR A 177 -2.17 -17.59 -9.55
N GLY A 178 -2.33 -18.91 -9.42
CA GLY A 178 -1.46 -19.90 -10.06
C GLY A 178 -1.56 -19.91 -11.58
N LYS A 179 -2.79 -19.84 -12.10
CA LYS A 179 -3.04 -19.82 -13.55
C LYS A 179 -2.56 -18.52 -14.19
N ALA A 180 -2.70 -17.41 -13.47
CA ALA A 180 -2.30 -16.09 -13.90
C ALA A 180 -0.78 -15.86 -13.86
N GLY A 181 0.01 -16.81 -13.36
CA GLY A 181 1.47 -16.68 -13.28
C GLY A 181 1.96 -15.80 -12.13
N LEU A 182 1.12 -15.54 -11.12
CA LEU A 182 1.39 -14.60 -10.02
C LEU A 182 1.88 -15.29 -8.72
N LEU A 183 2.23 -16.57 -8.79
CA LEU A 183 2.84 -17.26 -7.65
C LEU A 183 4.23 -16.72 -7.36
N THR A 184 4.52 -16.50 -6.09
CA THR A 184 5.81 -16.02 -5.62
C THR A 184 6.46 -17.04 -4.71
N ALA A 185 7.79 -17.18 -4.83
CA ALA A 185 8.57 -17.98 -3.90
C ALA A 185 8.86 -17.19 -2.62
N GLY A 186 8.78 -17.88 -1.48
CA GLY A 186 9.07 -17.31 -0.17
C GLY A 186 7.95 -16.41 0.36
N THR A 187 8.23 -15.70 1.45
CA THR A 187 7.30 -14.76 2.06
C THR A 187 7.67 -13.34 1.65
N ARG A 188 6.72 -12.62 1.06
CA ARG A 188 6.84 -11.20 0.73
C ARG A 188 5.75 -10.44 1.48
N TRP A 189 5.96 -9.16 1.73
CA TRP A 189 4.91 -8.31 2.24
C TRP A 189 4.34 -7.45 1.13
N GLY A 190 3.36 -7.97 0.39
CA GLY A 190 2.53 -7.12 -0.47
C GLY A 190 1.72 -6.16 0.40
N SER A 191 1.92 -4.86 0.19
CA SER A 191 1.20 -3.79 0.87
C SER A 191 0.14 -3.23 -0.07
N GLY A 192 0.23 -2.00 -0.56
CA GLY A 192 -0.73 -1.48 -1.53
C GLY A 192 -0.52 -2.01 -2.94
N CYS A 193 -1.57 -1.93 -3.74
CA CYS A 193 -1.59 -2.35 -5.13
C CYS A 193 -2.56 -1.48 -5.95
N THR A 194 -2.37 -1.42 -7.25
CA THR A 194 -3.23 -0.68 -8.17
C THR A 194 -3.20 -1.33 -9.55
N PHE A 195 -4.38 -1.54 -10.14
CA PHE A 195 -4.50 -1.81 -11.57
C PHE A 195 -4.27 -0.54 -12.39
N VAL A 196 -3.55 -0.65 -13.51
CA VAL A 196 -3.20 0.45 -14.41
C VAL A 196 -2.97 -0.09 -15.82
N ASP A 197 -3.47 0.58 -16.85
CA ASP A 197 -3.10 0.30 -18.25
C ASP A 197 -1.88 1.16 -18.60
N TYR A 198 -0.67 0.68 -18.27
CA TYR A 198 0.52 1.54 -18.30
C TYR A 198 1.11 1.72 -19.71
N ASP A 199 0.84 0.78 -20.60
CA ASP A 199 1.29 0.82 -22.00
C ASP A 199 0.17 1.17 -22.99
N ARG A 200 -1.04 1.44 -22.49
CA ARG A 200 -2.23 1.87 -23.24
C ARG A 200 -2.72 0.84 -24.24
N ASP A 201 -2.57 -0.43 -23.90
CA ASP A 201 -3.01 -1.55 -24.73
C ASP A 201 -4.48 -1.97 -24.47
N GLY A 202 -5.14 -1.30 -23.51
CA GLY A 202 -6.53 -1.55 -23.12
C GLY A 202 -6.70 -2.72 -22.14
N ARG A 203 -5.61 -3.19 -21.53
CA ARG A 203 -5.62 -4.24 -20.50
C ARG A 203 -5.08 -3.67 -19.19
N LEU A 204 -5.71 -4.06 -18.08
CA LEU A 204 -5.22 -3.66 -16.77
C LEU A 204 -3.99 -4.48 -16.39
N ASP A 205 -2.85 -3.81 -16.31
CA ASP A 205 -1.63 -4.28 -15.67
C ASP A 205 -1.69 -4.06 -14.16
N LEU A 206 -0.78 -4.71 -13.42
CA LEU A 206 -0.81 -4.72 -11.97
C LEU A 206 0.50 -4.18 -11.37
N CYS A 207 0.40 -3.09 -10.60
CA CYS A 207 1.50 -2.54 -9.83
C CYS A 207 1.33 -2.85 -8.33
N VAL A 208 2.37 -3.42 -7.71
CA VAL A 208 2.35 -3.86 -6.31
C VAL A 208 3.49 -3.22 -5.54
N ALA A 209 3.15 -2.50 -4.47
CA ALA A 209 4.12 -2.10 -3.46
C ALA A 209 4.41 -3.28 -2.52
N HIS A 210 5.69 -3.47 -2.21
CA HIS A 210 6.13 -4.37 -1.16
C HIS A 210 6.75 -3.54 -0.03
N TYR A 211 6.22 -3.67 1.18
CA TYR A 211 6.53 -2.74 2.26
C TYR A 211 7.96 -2.85 2.78
N LEU A 212 8.27 -3.99 3.38
CA LEU A 212 9.59 -4.27 3.93
C LEU A 212 9.84 -5.77 3.99
N ASN A 213 11.10 -6.16 4.08
CA ASN A 213 11.46 -7.55 4.31
C ASN A 213 11.25 -7.88 5.80
N PHE A 214 10.14 -8.56 6.10
CA PHE A 214 9.78 -8.97 7.45
C PHE A 214 9.94 -10.48 7.60
N ASP A 215 10.84 -10.89 8.50
CA ASP A 215 11.05 -12.29 8.87
C ASP A 215 10.93 -12.43 10.39
N LEU A 216 9.95 -13.24 10.82
CA LEU A 216 9.65 -13.50 12.23
C LEU A 216 10.83 -14.09 13.01
N ASN A 217 11.77 -14.76 12.33
CA ASN A 217 12.90 -15.40 12.98
C ASN A 217 14.03 -14.42 13.34
N THR A 218 14.09 -13.29 12.63
CA THR A 218 15.21 -12.34 12.74
C THR A 218 14.77 -10.95 13.17
N VAL A 219 13.48 -10.63 13.06
CA VAL A 219 12.94 -9.34 13.49
C VAL A 219 13.09 -9.16 15.00
N PRO A 220 13.67 -8.04 15.47
CA PRO A 220 13.83 -7.80 16.90
C PRO A 220 12.48 -7.60 17.60
N LYS A 221 12.44 -7.89 18.89
CA LYS A 221 11.27 -7.66 19.76
C LYS A 221 11.28 -6.25 20.36
N PRO A 222 10.15 -5.80 20.92
CA PRO A 222 10.09 -4.52 21.61
C PRO A 222 11.19 -4.35 22.66
N GLY A 223 11.91 -3.23 22.58
CA GLY A 223 12.99 -2.87 23.49
C GLY A 223 14.34 -3.53 23.24
N GLU A 224 14.47 -4.46 22.28
CA GLU A 224 15.75 -5.17 22.03
C GLU A 224 16.83 -4.26 21.42
N ASN A 225 16.45 -3.18 20.75
CA ASN A 225 17.38 -2.20 20.20
C ASN A 225 16.77 -0.77 20.16
N PRO A 226 17.56 0.27 19.83
CA PRO A 226 17.09 1.65 19.82
C PRO A 226 15.95 1.95 18.83
N THR A 227 15.78 1.20 17.74
CA THR A 227 14.68 1.41 16.79
C THR A 227 13.38 0.73 17.23
N CYS A 228 13.43 -0.14 18.24
CA CYS A 228 12.28 -0.77 18.90
C CYS A 228 12.03 -0.16 20.29
N ASN A 229 12.47 1.09 20.48
CA ASN A 229 12.22 1.86 21.70
C ASN A 229 11.79 3.29 21.32
N TRP A 230 10.69 3.75 21.92
CA TRP A 230 10.21 5.11 21.75
C TRP A 230 10.16 5.82 23.08
N LYS A 231 11.07 6.80 23.27
CA LYS A 231 11.16 7.62 24.50
C LYS A 231 11.23 6.79 25.79
N GLY A 232 11.98 5.69 25.78
CA GLY A 232 12.13 4.79 26.92
C GLY A 232 11.06 3.69 27.01
N VAL A 233 10.04 3.72 26.16
CA VAL A 233 9.00 2.70 26.09
C VAL A 233 9.38 1.66 25.03
N ALA A 234 9.37 0.38 25.40
CA ALA A 234 9.53 -0.71 24.46
C ALA A 234 8.33 -0.73 23.49
N VAL A 235 8.60 -0.62 22.20
CA VAL A 235 7.58 -0.63 21.12
C VAL A 235 8.01 -1.61 20.04
N ASN A 236 7.07 -2.08 19.21
CA ASN A 236 7.44 -2.84 18.03
C ASN A 236 8.45 -2.05 17.18
N CYS A 237 9.38 -2.76 16.54
CA CYS A 237 10.34 -2.11 15.67
C CYS A 237 9.60 -1.44 14.51
N GLY A 238 9.82 -0.14 14.32
CA GLY A 238 9.33 0.58 13.15
C GLY A 238 9.98 0.06 11.86
N PRO A 239 9.57 0.57 10.69
CA PRO A 239 10.20 0.18 9.43
C PRO A 239 11.69 0.51 9.41
N ARG A 240 12.08 1.62 10.07
CA ARG A 240 13.48 2.00 10.28
C ARG A 240 14.21 0.93 11.10
N GLY A 241 15.18 0.28 10.46
CA GLY A 241 15.94 -0.84 11.04
C GLY A 241 15.62 -2.19 10.39
N LEU A 242 14.58 -2.25 9.56
CA LEU A 242 14.28 -3.40 8.70
C LEU A 242 14.73 -3.11 7.26
N PRO A 243 15.08 -4.14 6.47
CA PRO A 243 15.40 -3.96 5.06
C PRO A 243 14.16 -3.46 4.30
N PRO A 244 14.29 -2.43 3.45
CA PRO A 244 13.18 -1.90 2.67
C PRO A 244 12.68 -2.94 1.67
N GLY A 245 11.41 -2.81 1.28
CA GLY A 245 10.85 -3.59 0.19
C GLY A 245 11.17 -2.96 -1.17
N PHE A 246 10.28 -3.19 -2.12
CA PHE A 246 10.45 -2.80 -3.53
C PHE A 246 9.08 -2.66 -4.18
N VAL A 247 9.04 -2.25 -5.45
CA VAL A 247 7.81 -2.19 -6.24
C VAL A 247 7.93 -3.18 -7.39
N SER A 248 6.85 -3.91 -7.65
CA SER A 248 6.72 -4.81 -8.79
C SER A 248 5.68 -4.30 -9.79
N LEU A 249 5.95 -4.52 -11.07
CA LEU A 249 5.02 -4.28 -12.17
C LEU A 249 4.84 -5.57 -12.96
N TYR A 250 3.58 -5.94 -13.13
CA TYR A 250 3.16 -7.14 -13.84
C TYR A 250 2.34 -6.71 -15.04
N ARG A 251 2.85 -6.96 -16.26
CA ARG A 251 2.14 -6.67 -17.50
C ARG A 251 1.13 -7.77 -17.79
N ASN A 252 -0.10 -7.41 -18.11
CA ASN A 252 -1.15 -8.32 -18.54
C ASN A 252 -0.89 -8.78 -19.99
N ASN A 253 -0.81 -10.09 -20.21
CA ASN A 253 -0.50 -10.65 -21.52
C ASN A 253 -1.72 -10.74 -22.45
N GLY A 254 -2.93 -10.45 -21.95
CA GLY A 254 -4.19 -10.52 -22.69
C GLY A 254 -4.78 -11.93 -22.82
N ASP A 255 -4.21 -12.91 -22.13
CA ASP A 255 -4.68 -14.30 -22.08
C ASP A 255 -5.02 -14.76 -20.64
N GLY A 256 -5.21 -13.79 -19.74
CA GLY A 256 -5.45 -14.01 -18.31
C GLY A 256 -4.17 -14.27 -17.49
N THR A 257 -2.99 -14.15 -18.11
CA THR A 257 -1.70 -14.28 -17.42
C THR A 257 -0.93 -12.97 -17.35
N PHE A 258 0.02 -12.91 -16.43
CA PHE A 258 0.88 -11.75 -16.21
C PHE A 258 2.36 -12.08 -16.38
N THR A 259 3.13 -11.11 -16.85
CA THR A 259 4.59 -11.15 -16.91
C THR A 259 5.18 -10.12 -15.95
N ASP A 260 6.10 -10.52 -15.07
CA ASP A 260 6.87 -9.57 -14.25
C ASP A 260 7.82 -8.76 -15.15
N VAL A 261 7.50 -7.48 -15.33
CA VAL A 261 8.27 -6.52 -16.13
C VAL A 261 9.01 -5.51 -15.25
N SER A 262 9.09 -5.71 -13.93
CA SER A 262 9.64 -4.74 -12.97
C SER A 262 11.05 -4.27 -13.33
N ALA A 263 11.90 -5.17 -13.83
CA ALA A 263 13.25 -4.83 -14.28
C ALA A 263 13.28 -4.13 -15.63
N GLN A 264 12.42 -4.55 -16.56
CA GLN A 264 12.33 -4.03 -17.92
C GLN A 264 11.76 -2.61 -17.93
N SER A 265 10.72 -2.37 -17.13
CA SER A 265 10.09 -1.05 -16.96
C SER A 265 10.95 -0.09 -16.14
N GLY A 266 11.99 -0.59 -15.46
CA GLY A 266 12.85 0.22 -14.60
C GLY A 266 12.32 0.45 -13.18
N LEU A 267 11.13 -0.06 -12.84
CA LEU A 267 10.55 0.04 -11.49
C LEU A 267 11.44 -0.58 -10.41
N SER A 268 12.19 -1.63 -10.75
CA SER A 268 13.14 -2.26 -9.83
C SER A 268 14.29 -1.34 -9.39
N LYS A 269 14.48 -0.19 -10.05
CA LYS A 269 15.48 0.83 -9.67
C LYS A 269 14.97 1.71 -8.52
N ALA A 270 13.66 1.77 -8.30
CA ALA A 270 13.04 2.48 -7.16
C ALA A 270 13.27 1.68 -5.88
N THR A 271 14.39 1.96 -5.20
CA THR A 271 14.89 1.17 -4.07
C THR A 271 15.20 2.07 -2.87
N GLY A 272 15.37 1.47 -1.69
CA GLY A 272 15.79 2.19 -0.49
C GLY A 272 14.66 2.86 0.30
N SER A 273 13.40 2.67 -0.09
CA SER A 273 12.23 3.22 0.59
C SER A 273 11.24 2.13 1.02
N TYR A 274 10.44 2.42 2.04
CA TYR A 274 9.45 1.49 2.59
C TYR A 274 8.09 1.64 1.89
N CYS A 275 7.89 0.93 0.77
CA CYS A 275 6.77 1.15 -0.16
C CYS A 275 5.42 0.71 0.44
N MET A 276 4.55 1.65 0.77
CA MET A 276 3.28 1.36 1.44
C MET A 276 2.12 1.17 0.47
N THR A 277 1.97 2.05 -0.52
CA THR A 277 0.91 1.89 -1.52
C THR A 277 1.28 2.54 -2.83
N THR A 278 0.73 2.01 -3.91
CA THR A 278 0.77 2.61 -5.25
C THR A 278 -0.57 3.30 -5.53
N VAL A 279 -0.54 4.33 -6.37
CA VAL A 279 -1.69 4.86 -7.09
C VAL A 279 -1.22 5.25 -8.49
N ALA A 280 -2.09 5.10 -9.49
CA ALA A 280 -1.80 5.47 -10.87
C ALA A 280 -2.73 6.59 -11.32
N ALA A 281 -2.16 7.59 -11.98
CA ALA A 281 -2.88 8.69 -12.60
C ALA A 281 -1.97 9.38 -13.60
N ASP A 282 -2.54 10.10 -14.56
CA ASP A 282 -1.79 11.02 -15.42
C ASP A 282 -1.46 12.29 -14.61
N PHE A 283 -0.31 12.31 -13.92
CA PHE A 283 0.03 13.36 -12.97
C PHE A 283 0.53 14.64 -13.65
N ASP A 284 1.05 14.53 -14.86
CA ASP A 284 1.55 15.68 -15.64
C ASP A 284 0.67 16.06 -16.85
N ASN A 285 -0.45 15.36 -17.04
CA ASN A 285 -1.44 15.58 -18.10
C ASN A 285 -0.88 15.34 -19.51
N ASP A 286 0.04 14.38 -19.66
CA ASP A 286 0.60 14.00 -20.96
C ASP A 286 -0.18 12.87 -21.67
N GLY A 287 -1.23 12.38 -21.03
CA GLY A 287 -2.11 11.33 -21.53
C GLY A 287 -1.61 9.91 -21.27
N TRP A 288 -0.55 9.74 -20.48
CA TRP A 288 -0.07 8.44 -20.01
C TRP A 288 -0.14 8.36 -18.49
N PRO A 289 -0.58 7.22 -17.93
CA PRO A 289 -0.61 7.07 -16.49
C PRO A 289 0.81 6.94 -15.94
N ASP A 290 1.11 7.79 -14.97
CA ASP A 290 2.26 7.71 -14.08
C ASP A 290 1.91 6.91 -12.83
N ILE A 291 2.92 6.53 -12.04
CA ILE A 291 2.73 5.79 -10.80
C ILE A 291 3.35 6.56 -9.62
N TYR A 292 2.53 6.89 -8.63
CA TYR A 292 3.01 7.41 -7.35
C TYR A 292 3.09 6.29 -6.33
N VAL A 293 4.21 6.18 -5.63
CA VAL A 293 4.44 5.18 -4.58
C VAL A 293 4.61 5.89 -3.26
N ALA A 294 3.59 5.84 -2.41
CA ALA A 294 3.67 6.36 -1.05
C ALA A 294 4.58 5.47 -0.21
N CYS A 295 5.54 6.06 0.49
CA CYS A 295 6.48 5.33 1.34
C CYS A 295 6.33 5.73 2.82
N ASP A 296 6.48 4.78 3.74
CA ASP A 296 6.50 5.07 5.17
C ASP A 296 7.90 5.56 5.60
N THR A 297 7.97 6.63 6.39
CA THR A 297 9.20 7.16 7.01
C THR A 297 10.40 7.51 6.09
N THR A 298 10.31 7.27 4.78
CA THR A 298 11.29 7.57 3.71
C THR A 298 10.61 8.34 2.57
N PRO A 299 11.36 8.98 1.65
CA PRO A 299 10.77 9.63 0.48
C PRO A 299 9.93 8.66 -0.37
N SER A 300 8.79 9.17 -0.85
CA SER A 300 7.95 8.53 -1.85
C SER A 300 8.58 8.61 -3.24
N PHE A 301 8.16 7.73 -4.16
CA PHE A 301 8.56 7.80 -5.57
C PHE A 301 7.45 8.42 -6.42
N LEU A 302 7.83 9.19 -7.43
CA LEU A 302 6.93 9.60 -8.51
C LEU A 302 7.52 9.08 -9.81
N LEU A 303 7.00 7.96 -10.28
CA LEU A 303 7.48 7.25 -11.45
C LEU A 303 6.73 7.78 -12.67
N LYS A 304 7.39 8.68 -13.40
CA LYS A 304 6.87 9.22 -14.65
C LYS A 304 6.99 8.17 -15.75
N ASN A 305 5.92 7.95 -16.51
CA ASN A 305 5.90 7.07 -17.68
C ASN A 305 6.66 7.72 -18.84
N ASN A 306 7.59 6.98 -19.45
CA ASN A 306 8.41 7.47 -20.57
C ASN A 306 7.77 7.18 -21.95
N HIS A 307 6.56 6.62 -21.99
CA HIS A 307 5.79 6.27 -23.20
C HIS A 307 6.41 5.15 -24.05
N ASP A 308 7.37 4.41 -23.49
CA ASP A 308 8.06 3.30 -24.13
C ASP A 308 8.03 2.02 -23.29
N GLY A 309 7.12 1.98 -22.31
CA GLY A 309 6.99 0.91 -21.33
C GLY A 309 7.97 1.00 -20.16
N THR A 310 8.74 2.08 -20.06
CA THR A 310 9.66 2.34 -18.94
C THR A 310 9.25 3.56 -18.12
N PHE A 311 9.81 3.67 -16.91
CA PHE A 311 9.56 4.77 -15.99
C PHE A 311 10.83 5.44 -15.49
N THR A 312 10.72 6.73 -15.18
CA THR A 312 11.76 7.53 -14.52
C THR A 312 11.23 8.08 -13.20
N ASP A 313 11.95 7.87 -12.10
CA ASP A 313 11.63 8.53 -10.84
C ASP A 313 11.99 10.02 -10.90
N ILE A 314 10.97 10.86 -10.78
CA ILE A 314 11.06 12.32 -10.74
C ILE A 314 10.65 12.89 -9.37
N GLY A 315 10.52 12.02 -8.35
CA GLY A 315 10.27 12.42 -6.96
C GLY A 315 11.42 13.26 -6.37
N LEU A 316 11.08 14.15 -5.41
CA LEU A 316 12.02 15.07 -4.72
C LEU A 316 12.38 14.62 -3.30
#